data_AF-A0A9P9CHF3-F1
#
_entry.id   AF-A0A9P9CHF3-F1
#
_cell.length_a   1.000
_cell.length_b   1.000
_cell.length_c   1.000
_cell.angle_alpha   90.00
_cell.angle_beta   90.00
_cell.angle_gamma   90.00
#
_symmetry.space_group_name_H-M   'P 1'
#
loop_
_entity.id
_entity.type
_entity.pdbx_description
1 polymer ?
#
loop_
_entity_poly.entity_id
_entity_poly.type
_entity_poly.pdbx_seq_one_letter_code
_entity_poly.pdbx_strand_id
1 'polypeptide(L)'
;MFHPANPLQAAHARIAQLEQQIIAQQAQLQAQRQVQSQAAQALHEEKRRRADARLKVLYPLNRNGISTCAWHGTRNKPKKYPARQAPPGFLNCGCTEKDALFEEALARLGVSSLEANAERMHPDIRRALLRVLEGYYNYMDGDFDFDSNTSYWRNGQDPLSWKRKLDELSR
;
A
#
# COMPACT_ATOMS: atom_id res chain seq x y z
N MET A 1 -28.34 49.51 -45.56
CA MET A 1 -26.99 49.82 -45.03
C MET A 1 -26.72 48.87 -43.90
N PHE A 2 -25.83 47.89 -44.07
CA PHE A 2 -25.42 46.99 -43.00
C PHE A 2 -24.41 47.73 -42.12
N HIS A 3 -24.78 48.07 -40.89
CA HIS A 3 -23.80 48.53 -39.90
C HIS A 3 -22.96 47.32 -39.46
N PRO A 4 -21.62 47.37 -39.58
CA PRO A 4 -20.79 46.31 -39.02
C PRO A 4 -21.04 46.23 -37.52
N ALA A 5 -21.17 45.01 -37.00
CA ALA A 5 -21.37 44.77 -35.58
C ALA A 5 -20.33 45.53 -34.75
N ASN A 6 -20.77 46.20 -33.68
CA ASN A 6 -19.90 46.97 -32.81
C ASN A 6 -18.82 46.05 -32.22
N PRO A 7 -17.52 46.29 -32.47
CA PRO A 7 -16.45 45.41 -32.02
C PRO A 7 -16.42 45.19 -30.50
N LEU A 8 -16.90 46.17 -29.73
CA LEU A 8 -17.06 46.05 -28.27
C LEU A 8 -18.12 45.03 -27.86
N GLN A 9 -19.25 44.95 -28.59
CA GLN A 9 -20.29 43.97 -28.33
C GLN A 9 -19.82 42.55 -28.67
N ALA A 10 -19.08 42.39 -29.77
CA ALA A 10 -18.47 41.12 -30.14
C ALA A 10 -17.43 40.66 -29.08
N ALA A 11 -16.63 41.59 -28.55
CA ALA A 11 -15.68 41.30 -27.48
C ALA A 11 -16.38 40.86 -26.18
N HIS A 12 -17.45 41.55 -25.76
CA HIS A 12 -18.22 41.16 -24.57
C HIS A 12 -18.89 39.79 -24.72
N ALA A 13 -19.48 39.50 -25.88
CA ALA A 13 -20.05 38.19 -26.16
C ALA A 13 -18.98 37.09 -26.10
N ARG A 14 -17.77 37.37 -26.61
CA ARG A 14 -16.64 36.45 -26.54
C ARG A 14 -16.16 36.22 -25.12
N ILE A 15 -16.09 37.27 -24.29
CA ILE A 15 -15.72 37.14 -22.86
C ILE A 15 -16.73 36.25 -22.13
N ALA A 16 -18.03 36.52 -22.27
CA ALA A 16 -19.07 35.71 -21.62
C ALA A 16 -19.00 34.24 -22.05
N GLN A 17 -18.74 33.98 -23.33
CA GLN A 17 -18.54 32.62 -23.84
C GLN A 17 -17.32 31.94 -23.20
N LEU A 18 -16.20 32.65 -23.08
CA LEU A 18 -14.97 32.12 -22.48
C LEU A 18 -15.15 31.86 -20.97
N GLU A 19 -15.86 32.73 -20.26
CA GLU A 19 -16.19 32.52 -18.84
C GLU A 19 -17.02 31.25 -18.64
N GLN A 20 -18.03 31.03 -19.49
CA GLN A 20 -18.82 29.78 -19.47
C GLN A 20 -17.94 28.55 -19.77
N GLN A 21 -17.00 28.65 -20.72
CA GLN A 21 -16.07 27.57 -21.02
C GLN A 21 -15.13 27.25 -19.85
N ILE A 22 -14.61 28.27 -19.16
CA ILE A 22 -13.77 28.11 -17.97
C ILE A 22 -14.56 27.40 -16.86
N ILE A 23 -15.79 27.82 -16.60
CA ILE A 23 -16.64 27.20 -15.57
C ILE A 23 -16.88 25.72 -15.91
N ALA A 24 -17.23 25.42 -17.16
CA ALA A 24 -17.45 24.04 -17.60
C ALA A 24 -16.17 23.19 -17.49
N GLN A 25 -15.02 23.72 -17.89
CA GLN A 25 -13.74 23.02 -17.81
C GLN A 25 -13.32 22.78 -16.35
N GLN A 26 -13.52 23.76 -15.47
CA GLN A 26 -13.24 23.62 -14.04
C GLN A 26 -14.12 22.53 -13.41
N ALA A 27 -15.42 22.51 -13.73
CA ALA A 27 -16.33 21.46 -13.26
C ALA A 27 -15.88 20.07 -13.71
N GLN A 28 -15.44 19.93 -14.98
CA GLN A 28 -14.90 18.68 -15.50
C GLN A 28 -13.62 18.24 -14.77
N LEU A 29 -12.67 19.16 -14.55
CA LEU A 29 -11.43 18.87 -13.82
C LEU A 29 -11.68 18.47 -12.36
N GLN A 30 -12.64 19.12 -11.71
CA GLN A 30 -13.05 18.77 -10.34
C GLN A 30 -13.65 17.37 -10.28
N ALA A 31 -14.55 17.03 -11.21
CA ALA A 31 -15.12 15.69 -11.30
C ALA A 31 -14.04 14.62 -11.54
N GLN A 32 -13.09 14.88 -12.44
CA GLN A 32 -11.96 13.97 -12.69
C GLN A 32 -11.10 13.75 -11.44
N ARG A 33 -10.74 14.85 -10.73
CA ARG A 33 -9.98 14.76 -9.47
C ARG A 33 -10.72 13.97 -8.40
N GLN A 34 -12.04 14.10 -8.32
CA GLN A 34 -12.85 13.37 -7.38
C GLN A 34 -12.87 11.86 -7.69
N VAL A 35 -13.00 11.48 -8.95
CA VAL A 35 -12.93 10.07 -9.36
C VAL A 35 -11.55 9.48 -9.06
N GLN A 36 -10.48 10.24 -9.36
CA GLN A 36 -9.11 9.81 -9.07
C GLN A 36 -8.84 9.65 -7.57
N SER A 37 -9.33 10.57 -6.73
CA SER A 37 -9.15 10.49 -5.28
C SER A 37 -9.92 9.31 -4.68
N GLN A 38 -11.14 9.05 -5.15
CA GLN A 38 -11.93 7.89 -4.73
C GLN A 38 -11.24 6.57 -5.12
N ALA A 39 -10.70 6.47 -6.34
CA ALA A 39 -9.95 5.30 -6.79
C ALA A 39 -8.68 5.08 -5.93
N ALA A 40 -7.94 6.16 -5.62
CA ALA A 40 -6.76 6.08 -4.77
C ALA A 40 -7.10 5.62 -3.34
N GLN A 41 -8.21 6.10 -2.77
CA GLN A 41 -8.70 5.67 -1.45
C GLN A 41 -9.12 4.19 -1.46
N ALA A 42 -9.83 3.75 -2.50
CA ALA A 42 -10.23 2.36 -2.65
C ALA A 42 -9.01 1.42 -2.72
N LEU A 43 -7.99 1.79 -3.50
CA LEU A 43 -6.74 1.04 -3.60
C LEU A 43 -5.97 1.00 -2.27
N HIS A 44 -5.94 2.12 -1.54
CA HIS A 44 -5.31 2.17 -0.22
C HIS A 44 -6.00 1.20 0.76
N GLU A 45 -7.33 1.15 0.75
CA GLU A 45 -8.09 0.22 1.59
C GLU A 45 -7.90 -1.25 1.17
N GLU A 46 -7.76 -1.53 -0.13
CA GLU A 46 -7.37 -2.86 -0.60
C GLU A 46 -6.00 -3.28 -0.08
N LYS A 47 -4.98 -2.43 -0.23
CA LYS A 47 -3.63 -2.67 0.30
C LYS A 47 -3.65 -2.92 1.80
N ARG A 48 -4.43 -2.14 2.55
CA ARG A 48 -4.60 -2.34 3.99
C ARG A 48 -5.22 -3.70 4.33
N ARG A 49 -6.36 -4.05 3.73
CA ARG A 49 -7.03 -5.35 3.96
C ARG A 49 -6.11 -6.53 3.63
N ARG A 50 -5.32 -6.39 2.56
CA ARG A 50 -4.30 -7.37 2.19
C ARG A 50 -3.21 -7.50 3.25
N ALA A 51 -2.64 -6.38 3.71
CA ALA A 51 -1.60 -6.36 4.74
C ALA A 51 -2.08 -7.02 6.04
N ASP A 52 -3.31 -6.73 6.47
CA ASP A 52 -3.92 -7.31 7.66
C ASP A 52 -4.08 -8.84 7.54
N ALA A 53 -4.51 -9.33 6.37
CA ALA A 53 -4.62 -10.76 6.11
C ALA A 53 -3.24 -11.44 6.06
N ARG A 54 -2.26 -10.82 5.38
CA ARG A 54 -0.87 -11.30 5.30
C ARG A 54 -0.25 -11.42 6.68
N LEU A 55 -0.43 -10.44 7.54
CA LEU A 55 0.13 -10.43 8.88
C LEU A 55 -0.35 -11.65 9.68
N LYS A 56 -1.66 -11.93 9.63
CA LYS A 56 -2.27 -13.08 10.33
C LYS A 56 -1.82 -14.42 9.77
N VAL A 57 -1.63 -14.52 8.45
CA VAL A 57 -1.17 -15.74 7.77
C VAL A 57 0.32 -16.00 8.04
N LEU A 58 1.16 -14.98 7.91
CA LEU A 58 2.62 -15.11 7.94
C LEU A 58 3.21 -15.08 9.34
N TYR A 59 2.60 -14.29 10.24
CA TYR A 59 3.10 -14.07 11.59
C TYR A 59 2.03 -14.33 12.66
N PRO A 60 1.35 -15.50 12.64
CA PRO A 60 0.34 -15.82 13.64
C PRO A 60 0.96 -15.92 15.04
N LEU A 61 0.14 -15.68 16.07
CA LEU A 61 0.50 -16.04 17.43
C LEU A 61 0.52 -17.57 17.53
N ASN A 62 1.64 -18.12 18.00
CA ASN A 62 1.71 -19.55 18.29
C ASN A 62 0.91 -19.90 19.56
N ARG A 63 0.88 -21.19 19.93
CA ARG A 63 0.21 -21.69 21.15
C ARG A 63 0.62 -20.97 22.44
N ASN A 64 1.85 -20.45 22.49
CA ASN A 64 2.38 -19.72 23.63
C ASN A 64 2.06 -18.21 23.57
N GLY A 65 1.29 -17.75 22.58
CA GLY A 65 0.99 -16.33 22.39
C GLY A 65 2.18 -15.50 21.93
N ILE A 66 3.11 -16.10 21.18
CA ILE A 66 4.30 -15.42 20.64
C ILE A 66 4.22 -15.39 19.12
N SER A 67 4.42 -14.22 18.52
CA SER A 67 4.68 -13.99 17.10
C SER A 67 6.09 -13.42 16.90
N THR A 68 6.80 -13.89 15.88
CA THR A 68 8.14 -13.38 15.55
C THR A 68 8.32 -13.25 14.06
N CYS A 69 9.11 -12.27 13.61
CA CYS A 69 9.54 -12.23 12.22
C CYS A 69 10.42 -13.44 11.90
N ALA A 70 10.54 -13.74 10.62
CA ALA A 70 11.17 -14.96 10.16
C ALA A 70 12.69 -14.99 10.47
N TRP A 71 13.37 -13.84 10.43
CA TRP A 71 14.77 -13.71 10.88
C TRP A 71 14.98 -14.08 12.38
N HIS A 72 14.15 -13.54 13.28
CA HIS A 72 14.28 -13.81 14.72
C HIS A 72 13.77 -15.20 15.12
N GLY A 73 12.83 -15.75 14.36
CA GLY A 73 12.32 -17.12 14.56
C GLY A 73 13.41 -18.16 14.31
N THR A 74 14.08 -18.09 13.15
CA THR A 74 15.13 -19.05 12.75
C THR A 74 16.36 -19.03 13.67
N ARG A 75 16.74 -17.86 14.19
CA ARG A 75 17.93 -17.70 15.06
C ARG A 75 17.63 -17.87 16.55
N ASN A 76 16.39 -18.23 16.90
CA ASN A 76 15.88 -18.35 18.27
C ASN A 76 16.33 -17.20 19.20
N LYS A 77 16.29 -15.96 18.69
CA LYS A 77 16.70 -14.79 19.46
C LYS A 77 15.69 -14.49 20.58
N PRO A 78 16.14 -13.91 21.71
CA PRO A 78 15.25 -13.54 22.80
C PRO A 78 14.16 -12.60 22.33
N LYS A 79 12.96 -12.74 22.90
CA LYS A 79 11.81 -11.91 22.55
C LYS A 79 11.91 -10.60 23.33
N LYS A 80 11.61 -9.49 22.67
CA LYS A 80 11.59 -8.16 23.28
C LYS A 80 10.36 -7.98 24.16
N TYR A 81 9.21 -8.50 23.71
CA TYR A 81 7.94 -8.41 24.42
C TYR A 81 7.48 -9.80 24.88
N PRO A 82 6.96 -9.94 26.11
CA PRO A 82 6.39 -11.19 26.60
C PRO A 82 5.20 -11.68 25.76
N ALA A 83 4.79 -12.93 25.97
CA ALA A 83 3.64 -13.54 25.30
C ALA A 83 2.38 -12.67 25.40
N ARG A 84 1.72 -12.42 24.26
CA ARG A 84 0.51 -11.58 24.13
C ARG A 84 0.66 -10.14 24.62
N GLN A 85 1.89 -9.66 24.82
CA GLN A 85 2.19 -8.30 25.30
C GLN A 85 2.96 -7.46 24.29
N ALA A 86 3.01 -7.87 23.02
CA ALA A 86 3.54 -7.00 21.96
C ALA A 86 2.57 -5.82 21.74
N PRO A 87 3.07 -4.57 21.66
CA PRO A 87 2.21 -3.42 21.38
C PRO A 87 1.63 -3.49 19.96
N PRO A 88 0.50 -2.80 19.68
CA PRO A 88 -0.08 -2.75 18.33
C PRO A 88 0.95 -2.28 17.29
N GLY A 89 1.03 -2.97 16.15
CA GLY A 89 2.02 -2.67 15.11
C GLY A 89 3.37 -3.35 15.31
N PHE A 90 3.54 -4.20 16.33
CA PHE A 90 4.78 -4.91 16.63
C PHE A 90 4.60 -6.41 16.86
N LEU A 91 5.62 -7.18 16.51
CA LEU A 91 5.76 -8.60 16.87
C LEU A 91 6.50 -8.76 18.21
N ASN A 92 6.39 -9.92 18.88
CA ASN A 92 7.08 -10.16 20.16
C ASN A 92 8.61 -10.06 20.06
N CYS A 93 9.20 -10.25 18.87
CA CYS A 93 10.63 -10.05 18.64
C CYS A 93 11.07 -8.58 18.59
N GLY A 94 10.15 -7.61 18.62
CA GLY A 94 10.47 -6.18 18.55
C GLY A 94 10.57 -5.58 17.14
N CYS A 95 10.34 -6.37 16.10
CA CYS A 95 10.16 -5.86 14.74
C CYS A 95 8.75 -5.27 14.60
N THR A 96 8.60 -4.24 13.76
CA THR A 96 7.26 -3.77 13.39
C THR A 96 6.61 -4.79 12.46
N GLU A 97 5.28 -4.77 12.39
CA GLU A 97 4.52 -5.58 11.43
C GLU A 97 4.90 -5.23 9.99
N LYS A 98 5.10 -3.94 9.71
CA LYS A 98 5.60 -3.46 8.41
C LYS A 98 6.98 -4.01 8.07
N ASP A 99 7.91 -4.01 9.02
CA ASP A 99 9.26 -4.56 8.83
C ASP A 99 9.18 -6.05 8.41
N ALA A 100 8.24 -6.79 9.02
CA ALA A 100 8.07 -8.22 8.77
C ALA A 100 7.42 -8.47 7.40
N LEU A 101 6.32 -7.77 7.08
CA LEU A 101 5.68 -7.85 5.76
C LEU A 101 6.64 -7.47 4.62
N PHE A 102 7.49 -6.48 4.86
CA PHE A 102 8.53 -6.08 3.91
C PHE A 102 9.61 -7.17 3.73
N GLU A 103 10.01 -7.87 4.80
CA GLU A 103 10.91 -9.02 4.71
C GLU A 103 10.35 -10.10 3.76
N GLU A 104 9.07 -10.42 3.92
CA GLU A 104 8.40 -11.41 3.05
C GLU A 104 8.29 -10.92 1.60
N ALA A 105 7.96 -9.65 1.39
CA ALA A 105 7.85 -9.09 0.04
C ALA A 105 9.20 -9.14 -0.69
N LEU A 106 10.29 -8.75 -0.03
CA LEU A 106 11.64 -8.86 -0.58
C LEU A 106 12.02 -10.31 -0.89
N ALA A 107 11.60 -11.26 -0.05
CA ALA A 107 11.88 -12.67 -0.30
C ALA A 107 11.15 -13.21 -1.53
N ARG A 108 9.89 -12.83 -1.75
CA ARG A 108 9.14 -13.19 -2.97
C ARG A 108 9.72 -12.59 -4.24
N LEU A 109 10.41 -11.46 -4.14
CA LEU A 109 11.13 -10.82 -5.24
C LEU A 109 12.55 -11.37 -5.45
N GLY A 110 12.98 -12.36 -4.65
CA GLY A 110 14.33 -12.93 -4.73
C GLY A 110 15.45 -12.02 -4.20
N VAL A 111 15.12 -10.93 -3.50
CA VAL A 111 16.10 -10.03 -2.87
C VAL A 111 16.61 -10.59 -1.54
N SER A 112 15.78 -11.37 -0.86
CA SER A 112 16.17 -12.14 0.32
C SER A 112 15.50 -13.52 0.27
N SER A 113 15.59 -14.32 1.34
CA SER A 113 14.91 -15.61 1.41
C SER A 113 14.18 -15.80 2.73
N LEU A 114 13.04 -16.48 2.69
CA LEU A 114 12.33 -16.95 3.90
C LEU A 114 12.66 -18.39 4.27
N GLU A 115 13.63 -19.03 3.63
CA GLU A 115 14.06 -20.37 4.01
C GLU A 115 14.85 -20.35 5.32
N ALA A 116 14.79 -21.44 6.08
CA ALA A 116 15.41 -21.50 7.41
C ALA A 116 16.94 -21.31 7.37
N ASN A 117 17.58 -21.86 6.34
CA ASN A 117 19.05 -21.90 6.19
C ASN A 117 19.62 -20.86 5.24
N ALA A 118 18.77 -20.02 4.64
CA ALA A 118 19.23 -19.02 3.70
C ALA A 118 19.75 -17.76 4.41
N GLU A 119 20.60 -17.01 3.71
CA GLU A 119 21.01 -15.69 4.17
C GLU A 119 19.80 -14.75 4.12
N ARG A 120 19.48 -14.19 5.28
CA ARG A 120 18.35 -13.27 5.46
C ARG A 120 18.88 -11.88 5.70
N MET A 121 18.21 -10.90 5.12
CA MET A 121 18.52 -9.49 5.36
C MET A 121 18.42 -9.17 6.85
N HIS A 122 19.48 -8.59 7.41
CA HIS A 122 19.50 -8.18 8.81
C HIS A 122 18.36 -7.18 9.11
N PRO A 123 17.68 -7.27 10.28
CA PRO A 123 16.56 -6.40 10.61
C PRO A 123 16.86 -4.90 10.50
N ASP A 124 18.07 -4.47 10.86
CA ASP A 124 18.46 -3.06 10.80
C ASP A 124 18.62 -2.55 9.36
N ILE A 125 19.23 -3.35 8.48
CA ILE A 125 19.37 -3.02 7.06
C ILE A 125 17.98 -2.95 6.42
N ARG A 126 17.15 -3.97 6.69
CA ARG A 126 15.78 -4.04 6.19
C ARG A 126 14.95 -2.83 6.61
N ARG A 127 15.02 -2.45 7.89
CA ARG A 127 14.29 -1.30 8.43
C ARG A 127 14.79 0.01 7.82
N ALA A 128 16.11 0.18 7.66
CA ALA A 128 16.68 1.36 7.02
C ALA A 128 16.18 1.47 5.56
N LEU A 129 16.20 0.37 4.81
CA LEU A 129 15.68 0.32 3.45
C LEU A 129 14.18 0.65 3.39
N LEU A 130 13.37 0.05 4.26
CA LEU A 130 11.94 0.33 4.32
C LEU A 130 11.66 1.81 4.58
N ARG A 131 12.39 2.44 5.52
CA ARG A 131 12.24 3.88 5.81
C ARG A 131 12.59 4.76 4.61
N VAL A 132 13.61 4.40 3.83
CA VAL A 132 13.95 5.12 2.59
C VAL A 132 12.80 5.00 1.59
N LEU A 133 12.25 3.80 1.42
CA LEU A 133 11.14 3.57 0.49
C LEU A 133 9.85 4.28 0.92
N GLU A 134 9.50 4.23 2.20
CA GLU A 134 8.35 4.95 2.74
C GLU A 134 8.54 6.47 2.60
N GLY A 135 9.73 6.99 2.89
CA GLY A 135 10.01 8.43 2.90
C GLY A 135 10.14 9.06 1.52
N TYR A 136 10.82 8.39 0.59
CA TYR A 136 11.09 8.97 -0.75
C TYR A 136 10.11 8.51 -1.83
N TYR A 137 9.50 7.34 -1.65
CA TYR A 137 8.66 6.72 -2.68
C TYR A 137 7.23 6.46 -2.21
N ASN A 138 6.86 6.88 -0.99
CA ASN A 138 5.55 6.59 -0.37
C ASN A 138 5.20 5.11 -0.40
N TYR A 139 6.20 4.25 -0.26
CA TYR A 139 6.03 2.81 -0.33
C TYR A 139 5.02 2.30 0.71
N MET A 140 4.16 1.37 0.28
CA MET A 140 3.28 0.59 1.13
C MET A 140 3.32 -0.91 0.78
N ASP A 141 2.94 -1.77 1.73
CA ASP A 141 2.77 -3.20 1.44
C ASP A 141 1.78 -3.39 0.28
N GLY A 142 2.19 -4.20 -0.70
CA GLY A 142 1.44 -4.42 -1.93
C GLY A 142 1.91 -3.61 -3.14
N ASP A 143 2.77 -2.59 -2.97
CA ASP A 143 3.29 -1.80 -4.10
C ASP A 143 4.10 -2.62 -5.10
N PHE A 144 4.81 -3.65 -4.64
CA PHE A 144 5.53 -4.56 -5.54
C PHE A 144 4.62 -5.53 -6.30
N ASP A 145 3.40 -5.72 -5.80
CA ASP A 145 2.46 -6.73 -6.28
C ASP A 145 1.34 -6.14 -7.12
N PHE A 146 0.99 -4.88 -6.91
CA PHE A 146 -0.03 -4.17 -7.66
C PHE A 146 0.58 -3.46 -8.88
N ASP A 147 0.03 -3.73 -10.05
CA ASP A 147 0.42 -3.06 -11.29
C ASP A 147 -0.45 -1.83 -11.52
N SER A 148 0.12 -0.63 -11.38
CA SER A 148 -0.61 0.62 -11.55
C SER A 148 -1.03 0.90 -13.01
N ASN A 149 -0.39 0.28 -14.00
CA ASN A 149 -0.74 0.49 -15.40
C ASN A 149 -1.96 -0.32 -15.79
N THR A 150 -2.08 -1.54 -15.26
CA THR A 150 -3.19 -2.45 -15.56
C THR A 150 -4.28 -2.45 -14.50
N SER A 151 -4.02 -1.87 -13.32
CA SER A 151 -4.89 -1.92 -12.14
C SER A 151 -5.17 -3.35 -11.64
N TYR A 152 -4.21 -4.25 -11.79
CA TYR A 152 -4.33 -5.64 -11.34
C TYR A 152 -3.25 -6.03 -10.34
N TRP A 153 -3.65 -6.90 -9.42
CA TRP A 153 -2.75 -7.60 -8.51
C TRP A 153 -2.09 -8.78 -9.23
N ARG A 154 -0.76 -8.88 -9.13
CA ARG A 154 0.03 -9.96 -9.73
C ARG A 154 -0.06 -11.22 -8.87
N ASN A 155 0.07 -12.39 -9.49
CA ASN A 155 0.36 -13.67 -8.81
C ASN A 155 -0.53 -14.01 -7.60
N GLY A 156 -1.84 -13.71 -7.67
CA GLY A 156 -2.78 -13.98 -6.58
C GLY A 156 -2.45 -13.23 -5.29
N GLN A 157 -1.85 -12.04 -5.41
CA GLN A 157 -1.49 -11.19 -4.30
C GLN A 157 -2.61 -10.20 -3.93
N ASP A 158 -3.80 -10.32 -4.52
CA ASP A 158 -4.94 -9.47 -4.19
C ASP A 158 -5.46 -9.73 -2.75
N PRO A 159 -6.26 -8.80 -2.20
CA PRO A 159 -6.79 -8.94 -0.84
C PRO A 159 -7.66 -10.18 -0.65
N LEU A 160 -8.44 -10.60 -1.65
CA LEU A 160 -9.33 -11.75 -1.55
C LEU A 160 -8.54 -13.06 -1.51
N SER A 161 -7.47 -13.18 -2.31
CA SER A 161 -6.57 -14.33 -2.27
C SER A 161 -5.92 -14.52 -0.90
N TRP A 162 -5.46 -13.44 -0.26
CA TRP A 162 -4.90 -13.50 1.10
C TRP A 162 -5.96 -13.77 2.17
N LYS A 163 -7.17 -13.21 2.02
CA LYS A 163 -8.29 -13.54 2.90
C LYS A 163 -8.64 -15.03 2.83
N ARG A 164 -8.72 -15.60 1.62
CA ARG A 164 -8.98 -17.03 1.44
C ARG A 164 -7.93 -17.90 2.13
N LYS A 165 -6.64 -17.57 2.01
CA LYS A 165 -5.55 -18.27 2.74
C LYS A 165 -5.74 -18.19 4.25
N LEU A 166 -6.17 -17.04 4.77
CA LEU A 166 -6.44 -16.88 6.20
C LEU A 166 -7.64 -17.74 6.65
N ASP A 167 -8.70 -17.77 5.86
CA ASP A 167 -9.90 -18.57 6.14
C ASP A 167 -9.56 -20.08 6.10
N GLU A 168 -8.69 -20.51 5.17
CA GLU A 168 -8.19 -21.89 5.09
C GLU A 168 -7.37 -22.32 6.32
N LEU A 169 -6.54 -21.42 6.87
CA LEU A 169 -5.78 -21.69 8.11
C LEU A 169 -6.64 -21.72 9.37
N SER A 170 -7.86 -21.18 9.31
CA SER A 170 -8.78 -21.11 10.45
C SER A 170 -9.74 -22.31 10.53
N ARG A 171 -9.70 -23.21 9.53
CA ARG A 171 -10.47 -24.45 9.48
C ARG A 171 -9.68 -25.60 10.11
#